data_AF-A0A951I0V1-F1
#
_entry.id   AF-A0A951I0V1-F1
#
_cell.length_a   1.000
_cell.length_b   1.000
_cell.length_c   1.000
_cell.angle_alpha   90.00
_cell.angle_beta   90.00
_cell.angle_gamma   90.00
#
_symmetry.space_group_name_H-M   'P 1'
#
loop_
_entity.id
_entity.type
_entity.pdbx_description
1 polymer ?
#
loop_
_entity_poly.entity_id
_entity_poly.type
_entity_poly.pdbx_seq_one_letter_code
_entity_poly.pdbx_strand_id
1 'polypeptide(L)' 'GPGLAYCNTGHWAATDWFVLHEVLGRDVKLYSGSMVDWTSDPKRAVASERTKWDDLKKTLGLGS' A
#
# COMPACT_ATOMS: atom_id res chain seq x y z
N GLY A 1 18.93 4.06 -2.56
CA GLY A 1 18.49 3.72 -1.20
C GLY A 1 17.72 2.41 -1.22
N PRO A 2 17.54 1.74 -0.08
CA PRO A 2 16.79 0.50 0.00
C PRO A 2 15.33 0.71 -0.46
N GLY A 3 14.82 -0.20 -1.28
CA GLY A 3 13.41 -0.25 -1.68
C GLY A 3 12.59 -1.21 -0.80
N LEU A 4 11.28 -1.01 -0.77
CA LEU A 4 10.34 -1.90 -0.08
C LEU A 4 9.18 -2.25 -1.01
N ALA A 5 9.00 -3.54 -1.31
CA ALA A 5 7.88 -4.04 -2.09
C ALA A 5 6.72 -4.40 -1.17
N TYR A 6 5.51 -3.88 -1.46
CA TYR A 6 4.27 -4.17 -0.73
C TYR A 6 3.06 -4.04 -1.68
N CYS A 7 1.96 -4.70 -1.35
CA CYS A 7 0.68 -4.55 -2.04
C CYS A 7 -0.48 -4.61 -1.03
N ASN A 8 -1.52 -5.41 -1.27
CA ASN A 8 -2.63 -5.60 -0.33
C ASN A 8 -2.32 -6.72 0.69
N THR A 9 -1.94 -7.91 0.20
CA THR A 9 -1.63 -9.12 0.99
C THR A 9 -0.24 -9.72 0.66
N GLY A 10 0.65 -8.93 0.06
CA GLY A 10 2.02 -9.33 -0.26
C GLY A 10 2.23 -10.24 -1.47
N HIS A 11 1.19 -10.95 -1.95
CA HIS A 11 1.34 -11.95 -3.03
C HIS A 11 1.91 -11.34 -4.32
N TRP A 12 1.38 -10.20 -4.75
CA TRP A 12 1.83 -9.50 -5.96
C TRP A 12 3.19 -8.82 -5.78
N ALA A 13 3.48 -8.35 -4.56
CA ALA A 13 4.75 -7.69 -4.25
C ALA A 13 5.94 -8.65 -4.27
N ALA A 14 5.70 -9.96 -4.07
CA ALA A 14 6.76 -10.97 -4.12
C ALA A 14 7.40 -11.08 -5.51
N THR A 15 6.62 -10.90 -6.59
CA THR A 15 7.13 -10.91 -7.96
C THR A 15 8.05 -9.72 -8.21
N ASP A 16 7.63 -8.52 -7.80
CA ASP A 16 8.45 -7.31 -7.92
C ASP A 16 9.73 -7.42 -7.10
N TRP A 17 9.64 -7.91 -5.86
CA TRP A 17 10.80 -8.17 -5.02
C TRP A 17 11.77 -9.16 -5.69
N PHE A 18 11.28 -10.28 -6.23
CA PHE A 18 12.13 -11.28 -6.87
C PHE A 18 12.92 -10.68 -8.05
N VAL A 19 12.25 -9.94 -8.93
CA VAL A 19 12.93 -9.30 -10.07
C VAL A 19 13.93 -8.25 -9.59
N LEU A 20 13.54 -7.39 -8.65
CA LEU A 20 14.40 -6.31 -8.20
C LEU A 20 15.60 -6.81 -7.38
N HIS A 21 15.39 -7.77 -6.48
CA HIS A 21 16.39 -8.29 -5.56
C HIS A 21 17.26 -9.38 -6.20
N GLU A 22 16.66 -10.45 -6.72
CA GLU A 22 17.39 -11.61 -7.22
C GLU A 22 17.94 -11.38 -8.63
N VAL A 23 17.15 -10.78 -9.53
CA VAL A 23 17.56 -10.62 -10.93
C VAL A 23 18.41 -9.37 -11.13
N LEU A 24 18.01 -8.25 -10.51
CA LEU A 24 18.66 -6.95 -10.71
C LEU A 24 19.63 -6.56 -9.59
N GLY A 25 19.77 -7.38 -8.53
CA GLY A 25 20.71 -7.15 -7.45
C GLY A 25 20.46 -5.86 -6.66
N ARG A 26 19.22 -5.36 -6.63
CA ARG A 26 18.86 -4.14 -5.91
C ARG A 26 18.58 -4.46 -4.46
N ASP A 27 18.99 -3.56 -3.57
CA ASP A 27 18.65 -3.61 -2.15
C ASP A 27 17.14 -3.31 -1.97
N VAL A 28 16.30 -4.34 -2.17
CA VAL A 28 14.85 -4.27 -2.04
C VAL A 28 14.38 -5.39 -1.11
N LYS A 29 13.53 -5.04 -0.14
CA LYS A 29 12.93 -6.01 0.80
C LYS A 29 11.45 -6.19 0.51
N LEU A 30 10.94 -7.39 0.78
CA LEU A 30 9.51 -7.69 0.68
C LEU A 30 8.84 -7.50 2.04
N TYR A 31 7.77 -6.69 2.08
CA TYR A 31 6.86 -6.61 3.22
C TYR A 31 5.60 -7.44 2.96
N SER A 32 5.63 -8.70 3.38
CA SER A 32 4.57 -9.69 3.11
C SER A 32 3.22 -9.34 3.76
N GLY A 33 3.24 -8.73 4.96
CA GLY A 33 2.03 -8.25 5.64
C GLY A 33 1.31 -7.15 4.87
N SER A 34 2.05 -6.34 4.10
CA SER A 34 1.50 -5.37 3.16
C SER A 34 0.43 -4.45 3.79
N MET A 35 -0.52 -3.93 3.02
CA MET A 35 -1.55 -3.04 3.56
C MET A 35 -2.42 -3.69 4.64
N VAL A 36 -2.66 -5.01 4.60
CA VAL A 36 -3.44 -5.69 5.65
C VAL A 36 -2.77 -5.58 7.03
N ASP A 37 -1.46 -5.83 7.12
CA ASP A 37 -0.72 -5.62 8.37
C ASP A 37 -0.59 -4.13 8.69
N TRP A 38 -0.21 -3.29 7.71
CA TRP A 38 -0.03 -1.85 7.94
C TRP A 38 -1.29 -1.17 8.50
N THR A 39 -2.47 -1.49 7.96
CA THR A 39 -3.74 -0.87 8.38
C THR A 39 -4.36 -1.51 9.62
N SER A 40 -3.80 -2.62 10.12
CA SER A 40 -4.27 -3.26 11.36
C SER A 40 -3.99 -2.43 12.61
N ASP A 41 -3.00 -1.53 12.56
CA ASP A 41 -2.69 -0.59 13.62
C ASP A 41 -3.21 0.82 13.27
N PRO A 42 -4.22 1.33 13.99
CA PRO A 42 -4.81 2.64 13.72
C PRO A 42 -3.85 3.81 14.00
N LYS A 43 -2.72 3.57 14.68
CA LYS A 43 -1.68 4.59 14.91
C LYS A 43 -0.78 4.80 13.71
N ARG A 44 -0.76 3.88 12.74
CA ARG A 44 0.06 3.98 11.53
C ARG A 44 -0.60 4.95 10.55
N ALA A 45 0.19 5.87 10.00
CA ALA A 45 -0.30 6.84 9.04
C ALA A 45 -0.66 6.15 7.71
N VAL A 46 -1.82 6.52 7.15
CA VAL A 46 -2.27 6.12 5.82
C VAL A 46 -2.61 7.38 5.05
N ALA A 47 -1.86 7.65 3.98
CA ALA A 47 -2.19 8.73 3.07
C ALA A 47 -3.33 8.31 2.13
N SER A 48 -4.28 9.20 1.92
CA SER A 48 -5.38 9.01 0.96
C SER A 48 -5.65 10.33 0.24
N GLU A 49 -5.93 10.26 -1.05
CA GLU A 49 -6.42 11.41 -1.83
C GLU A 49 -7.89 11.73 -1.53
N ARG A 50 -8.60 10.81 -0.86
CA ARG A 50 -9.98 11.03 -0.43
C ARG A 50 -10.04 12.11 0.64
N THR A 51 -10.93 13.06 0.45
CA THR A 51 -11.14 14.18 1.36
C THR A 51 -12.47 14.05 2.11
N LYS A 52 -12.62 14.80 3.22
CA LYS A 52 -13.90 14.93 3.92
C LYS A 52 -15.02 15.51 3.03
N TRP A 53 -14.67 16.24 1.97
CA TRP A 53 -15.65 16.73 1.00
C TRP A 53 -16.25 15.61 0.17
N ASP A 54 -15.49 14.56 -0.12
CA ASP A 54 -15.99 13.38 -0.84
C ASP A 54 -16.98 12.60 0.04
N ASP A 55 -16.69 12.52 1.35
CA ASP A 55 -17.62 11.93 2.32
C ASP A 55 -18.92 12.73 2.45
N LEU A 56 -18.81 14.08 2.50
CA LEU A 56 -19.98 14.95 2.57
C LEU A 56 -20.85 14.82 1.32
N LYS A 57 -20.26 14.86 0.12
CA LYS A 57 -20.98 14.70 -1.16
C LYS A 57 -21.71 13.35 -1.23
N LYS A 58 -21.06 12.28 -0.77
CA LYS A 58 -21.68 10.96 -0.69
C LYS A 58 -22.88 10.95 0.26
N THR A 59 -22.75 11.57 1.43
CA THR A 59 -23.83 11.60 2.45
C THR A 59 -25.03 12.42 1.97
N LEU A 60 -24.81 13.45 1.16
CA LEU A 60 -25.85 14.29 0.56
C LEU A 60 -26.47 13.71 -0.73
N GLY A 61 -26.03 12.53 -1.19
CA GLY A 61 -26.51 11.93 -2.44
C GLY A 61 -26.08 12.70 -3.70
N LEU A 62 -25.03 13.52 -3.59
CA LEU A 62 -24.50 14.36 -4.68
C LEU A 62 -23.28 13.72 -5.36
N GLY A 63 -22.82 12.55 -4.90
CA GLY A 63 -21.74 11.79 -5.51
C GLY A 63 -22.29 10.67 -6.40
N SER A 64 -21.65 10.44 -7.56
CA SER A 64 -21.86 9.22 -8.36
C SER A 64 -21.57 7.94 -7.56
#